data_AF-A0AAV4M944-F1
#
_entry.id   AF-A0AAV4M944-F1
#
_cell.length_a   1.000
_cell.length_b   1.000
_cell.length_c   1.000
_cell.angle_alpha   90.00
_cell.angle_beta   90.00
_cell.angle_gamma   90.00
#
_symmetry.space_group_name_H-M   'P 1'
#
loop_
_entity.id
_entity.type
_entity.pdbx_description
1 polymer ?
#
loop_
_entity_poly.entity_id
_entity_poly.type
_entity_poly.pdbx_seq_one_letter_code
_entity_poly.pdbx_strand_id
1 'polypeptide(L)'
;MKAHIGTTGNEIADVYTKQGTKSDNIDIQVKLPPKFIKNLIHKDIKVKWQHSWSTSEKGREVFEIFPLVSAKRLHGNFFLNQIITGLGVIASYQSRFFKATDICSCGPMKEDRHHIIFVCNKWNDIRGTYFPSRYKTLTLK
;
A
#
# COMPACT_ATOMS: atom_id res chain seq x y z
N MET A 1 11.86 2.32 33.63
CA MET A 1 10.83 2.81 34.58
C MET A 1 11.05 2.12 35.92
N LYS A 2 11.13 2.88 37.02
CA LYS A 2 11.33 2.32 38.37
C LYS A 2 10.09 1.53 38.80
N ALA A 3 10.32 0.32 39.31
CA ALA A 3 9.33 -0.72 39.56
C ALA A 3 8.64 -0.65 40.94
N HIS A 4 8.43 0.55 41.51
CA HIS A 4 8.05 0.64 42.93
C HIS A 4 6.80 1.47 43.27
N ILE A 5 6.10 2.03 42.29
CA ILE A 5 4.78 2.62 42.53
C ILE A 5 3.86 2.15 41.40
N GLY A 6 2.95 1.25 41.75
CA GLY A 6 1.87 0.82 40.87
C GLY A 6 0.97 2.02 40.60
N THR A 7 0.87 2.43 39.35
CA THR A 7 -0.23 3.30 38.94
C THR A 7 -1.53 2.54 39.16
N THR A 8 -2.54 3.16 39.77
CA THR A 8 -3.82 2.54 40.14
C THR A 8 -4.44 1.71 39.00
N GLY A 9 -4.30 2.15 37.74
CA GLY A 9 -4.76 1.38 36.58
C GLY A 9 -4.05 0.05 36.37
N ASN A 10 -2.75 -0.04 36.66
CA ASN A 10 -2.00 -1.30 36.58
C ASN A 10 -2.36 -2.26 37.71
N GLU A 11 -2.60 -1.72 38.91
CA GLU A 11 -3.02 -2.54 40.06
C GLU A 11 -4.43 -3.12 39.83
N ILE A 12 -5.35 -2.32 39.29
CA ILE A 12 -6.69 -2.78 38.89
C ILE A 12 -6.59 -3.85 37.79
N ALA A 13 -5.77 -3.62 36.76
CA ALA A 13 -5.56 -4.60 35.69
C ALA A 13 -4.96 -5.92 36.21
N ASP A 14 -4.02 -5.86 37.15
CA ASP A 14 -3.40 -7.03 37.78
C ASP A 14 -4.40 -7.79 38.68
N VAL A 15 -5.27 -7.09 39.41
CA VAL A 15 -6.37 -7.70 40.17
C VAL A 15 -7.31 -8.46 39.24
N TYR A 16 -7.76 -7.84 38.13
CA TYR A 16 -8.63 -8.53 37.17
C TYR A 16 -7.92 -9.71 36.48
N THR A 17 -6.63 -9.59 36.16
CA THR A 17 -5.84 -10.68 35.59
C THR A 17 -5.71 -11.85 36.57
N LYS A 18 -5.46 -11.56 37.86
CA LYS A 18 -5.42 -12.57 38.93
C LYS A 18 -6.78 -13.22 39.18
N GLN A 19 -7.88 -12.49 39.04
CA GLN A 19 -9.22 -13.05 39.13
C GLN A 19 -9.53 -13.96 37.94
N GLY A 20 -9.19 -13.53 36.72
CA GLY A 20 -9.40 -14.33 35.50
C GLY A 20 -8.57 -15.61 35.46
N THR A 21 -7.32 -15.58 35.92
CA THR A 21 -6.44 -16.77 35.97
C THR A 21 -6.84 -17.80 37.03
N LYS A 22 -7.61 -17.38 38.05
CA LYS A 22 -8.16 -18.26 39.09
C LYS A 22 -9.56 -18.78 38.75
N SER A 23 -10.17 -18.31 37.66
CA SER A 23 -11.45 -18.81 37.20
C SER A 23 -11.26 -20.11 36.43
N ASP A 24 -11.83 -21.20 36.94
CA ASP A 24 -11.89 -22.48 36.22
C ASP A 24 -12.98 -22.49 35.12
N ASN A 25 -13.81 -21.43 35.05
CA ASN A 25 -14.87 -21.29 34.08
C ASN A 25 -14.39 -20.58 32.81
N ILE A 26 -14.65 -21.20 31.66
CA ILE A 26 -14.47 -20.58 30.35
C ILE A 26 -15.67 -19.65 30.10
N ASP A 27 -15.45 -18.34 30.20
CA ASP A 27 -16.52 -17.34 30.00
C ASP A 27 -17.11 -17.37 28.59
N ILE A 28 -16.28 -17.65 27.58
CA ILE A 28 -16.69 -17.68 26.16
C ILE A 28 -16.01 -18.86 25.46
N GLN A 29 -16.80 -19.86 25.09
CA GLN A 29 -16.32 -20.97 24.27
C GLN A 29 -16.50 -20.62 22.79
N VAL A 30 -15.45 -20.07 22.17
CA VAL A 30 -15.45 -19.85 20.72
C VAL A 30 -15.19 -21.18 20.01
N LYS A 31 -16.25 -21.76 19.41
CA LYS A 31 -16.17 -23.05 18.69
C LYS A 31 -15.36 -23.00 17.40
N LEU A 32 -14.92 -21.82 16.98
CA LEU A 32 -14.19 -21.63 15.72
C LEU A 32 -12.68 -21.63 15.98
N PRO A 33 -11.89 -22.36 15.16
CA PRO A 33 -10.44 -22.31 15.26
C PRO A 33 -9.92 -20.86 15.06
N PRO A 34 -8.89 -20.42 15.81
CA PRO A 34 -8.32 -19.07 15.66
C PRO A 34 -7.90 -18.73 14.22
N LYS A 35 -7.41 -19.72 13.45
CA LYS A 35 -7.06 -19.56 12.03
C LYS A 35 -8.27 -19.19 11.17
N PHE A 36 -9.44 -19.77 11.46
CA PHE A 36 -10.68 -19.47 10.74
C PHE A 36 -11.10 -18.03 10.99
N ILE A 37 -11.06 -17.59 12.26
CA ILE A 37 -11.38 -16.21 12.66
C ILE A 37 -10.42 -15.23 12.00
N LYS A 38 -9.10 -15.50 12.04
CA LYS A 38 -8.08 -14.67 11.35
C LYS A 38 -8.36 -14.56 9.85
N ASN A 39 -8.73 -15.66 9.20
CA ASN A 39 -9.05 -15.65 7.77
C ASN A 39 -10.31 -14.82 7.47
N LEU A 40 -11.34 -14.88 8.31
CA LEU A 40 -12.53 -14.04 8.18
C LEU A 40 -12.17 -12.55 8.30
N ILE A 41 -11.39 -12.20 9.33
CA ILE A 41 -10.93 -10.82 9.55
C ILE A 41 -10.11 -10.32 8.35
N HIS A 42 -9.17 -11.12 7.84
CA HIS A 42 -8.38 -10.74 6.67
C HIS A 42 -9.24 -10.53 5.42
N LYS A 43 -10.28 -11.34 5.21
CA LYS A 43 -11.22 -11.15 4.10
C LYS A 43 -11.99 -9.84 4.24
N ASP A 44 -12.52 -9.56 5.43
CA ASP A 44 -13.27 -8.33 5.70
C ASP A 44 -12.41 -7.07 5.54
N ILE A 45 -11.20 -7.07 6.11
CA ILE A 45 -10.22 -5.99 5.94
C ILE A 45 -9.91 -5.76 4.46
N LYS A 46 -9.71 -6.83 3.69
CA LYS A 46 -9.39 -6.70 2.26
C LYS A 46 -10.55 -6.08 1.47
N VAL A 47 -11.80 -6.46 1.76
CA VAL A 47 -12.98 -5.88 1.12
C VAL A 47 -13.10 -4.40 1.44
N LYS A 48 -12.99 -4.03 2.72
CA LYS A 48 -13.04 -2.63 3.17
C LYS A 48 -11.91 -1.82 2.55
N TRP A 49 -10.69 -2.34 2.53
CA TRP A 49 -9.54 -1.68 1.92
C TRP A 49 -9.74 -1.47 0.43
N GLN A 50 -10.23 -2.48 -0.30
CA GLN A 50 -10.54 -2.36 -1.72
C GLN A 50 -11.62 -1.31 -1.96
N HIS A 51 -12.67 -1.28 -1.13
CA HIS A 51 -13.74 -0.29 -1.25
C HIS A 51 -13.17 1.13 -1.08
N SER A 52 -12.45 1.41 0.00
CA SER A 52 -11.80 2.70 0.22
C SER A 52 -10.82 3.06 -0.90
N TRP A 53 -10.08 2.09 -1.43
CA TRP A 53 -9.15 2.33 -2.53
C TRP A 53 -9.86 2.72 -3.83
N SER A 54 -11.01 2.11 -4.08
CA SER A 54 -11.81 2.34 -5.29
C SER A 54 -12.56 3.68 -5.23
N THR A 55 -12.97 4.12 -4.04
CA THR A 55 -13.76 5.35 -3.85
C THR A 55 -12.93 6.58 -3.47
N SER A 56 -11.66 6.41 -3.06
CA SER A 56 -10.81 7.54 -2.69
C SER A 56 -10.56 8.46 -3.89
N GLU A 57 -10.50 9.77 -3.66
CA GLU A 57 -10.04 10.75 -4.64
C GLU A 57 -8.51 10.88 -4.68
N LYS A 58 -7.80 10.31 -3.70
CA LYS A 58 -6.34 10.40 -3.60
C LYS A 58 -5.67 9.26 -4.34
N GLY A 59 -4.50 9.53 -4.89
CA GLY A 59 -3.65 8.51 -5.54
C GLY A 59 -4.25 7.89 -6.80
N ARG A 60 -5.10 8.63 -7.55
CA ARG A 60 -5.78 8.10 -8.75
C ARG A 60 -4.82 7.64 -9.84
N GLU A 61 -3.73 8.37 -10.04
CA GLU A 61 -2.66 7.95 -10.96
C GLU A 61 -2.06 6.58 -10.58
N VAL A 62 -1.94 6.29 -9.27
CA VAL A 62 -1.48 4.99 -8.78
C VAL A 62 -2.60 3.94 -8.87
N PHE A 63 -3.86 4.34 -8.71
CA PHE A 63 -5.02 3.47 -8.87
C PHE A 63 -5.16 2.94 -10.30
N GLU A 64 -4.86 3.76 -11.31
CA GLU A 64 -4.85 3.33 -12.72
C GLU A 64 -3.85 2.17 -12.94
N ILE A 65 -2.71 2.20 -12.25
CA ILE A 65 -1.72 1.13 -12.30
C ILE A 65 -2.12 -0.03 -11.37
N PHE A 66 -2.60 0.23 -10.16
CA PHE A 66 -2.88 -0.82 -9.17
C PHE A 66 -4.32 -0.72 -8.65
N PRO A 67 -5.32 -1.04 -9.47
CA PRO A 67 -6.73 -0.95 -9.06
C PRO A 67 -7.11 -1.97 -7.99
N LEU A 68 -6.32 -3.04 -7.82
CA LEU A 68 -6.60 -4.12 -6.86
C LEU A 68 -5.63 -4.07 -5.68
N VAL A 69 -6.16 -4.08 -4.47
CA VAL A 69 -5.37 -4.11 -3.24
C VAL A 69 -4.79 -5.50 -3.00
N SER A 70 -3.57 -5.52 -2.47
CA SER A 70 -2.86 -6.75 -2.17
C SER A 70 -1.98 -6.56 -0.93
N ALA A 71 -2.04 -7.52 -0.02
CA ALA A 71 -1.12 -7.57 1.13
C ALA A 71 0.28 -8.07 0.73
N LYS A 72 0.45 -8.59 -0.49
CA LYS A 72 1.77 -8.96 -1.01
C LYS A 72 2.53 -7.69 -1.35
N ARG A 73 3.82 -7.67 -1.01
CA ARG A 73 4.73 -6.60 -1.45
C ARG A 73 4.71 -6.54 -2.98
N LEU A 74 4.34 -5.38 -3.51
CA LEU A 74 4.15 -5.13 -4.94
C LEU A 74 5.50 -5.15 -5.67
N HIS A 75 6.43 -4.31 -5.22
CA HIS A 75 7.81 -4.27 -5.70
C HIS A 75 8.75 -3.97 -4.54
N GLY A 76 9.81 -4.77 -4.38
CA GLY A 76 10.90 -4.52 -3.44
C GLY A 76 11.95 -3.54 -3.98
N ASN A 77 11.75 -2.99 -5.18
CA ASN A 77 12.70 -2.12 -5.86
C ASN A 77 12.39 -0.65 -5.56
N PHE A 78 13.38 0.05 -5.01
CA PHE A 78 13.28 1.46 -4.64
C PHE A 78 12.98 2.38 -5.85
N PHE A 79 13.67 2.19 -6.96
CA PHE A 79 13.53 3.03 -8.16
C PHE A 79 12.17 2.86 -8.83
N LEU A 80 11.66 1.63 -8.91
CA LEU A 80 10.30 1.39 -9.42
C LEU A 80 9.24 2.06 -8.55
N ASN A 81 9.39 2.00 -7.23
CA ASN A 81 8.46 2.69 -6.33
C ASN A 81 8.50 4.21 -6.52
N GLN A 82 9.67 4.79 -6.77
CA GLN A 82 9.78 6.22 -7.07
C GLN A 82 9.10 6.60 -8.38
N ILE A 83 9.25 5.80 -9.44
CA ILE A 83 8.56 6.02 -10.72
C ILE A 83 7.04 5.89 -10.53
N ILE A 84 6.58 4.81 -9.91
CA ILE A 84 5.16 4.54 -9.65
C ILE A 84 4.51 5.63 -8.81
N THR A 85 5.22 6.20 -7.85
CA THR A 85 4.72 7.27 -6.97
C THR A 85 4.90 8.66 -7.56
N GLY A 86 5.64 8.80 -8.66
CA GLY A 86 5.94 10.09 -9.29
C GLY A 86 6.91 10.94 -8.47
N LEU A 87 7.65 10.30 -7.56
CA LEU A 87 8.61 10.94 -6.65
C LEU A 87 10.06 10.79 -7.12
N GLY A 88 10.28 10.08 -8.22
CA GLY A 88 11.61 9.91 -8.80
C GLY A 88 12.14 11.17 -9.49
N VAL A 89 13.36 11.05 -10.01
CA VAL A 89 13.95 12.04 -10.92
C VAL A 89 13.24 11.95 -12.27
N ILE A 90 12.03 12.49 -12.32
CA ILE A 90 11.18 12.57 -13.52
C ILE A 90 11.30 14.01 -14.04
N ALA A 91 11.50 14.21 -15.35
CA ALA A 91 11.74 15.54 -15.90
C ALA A 91 10.62 16.54 -15.57
N SER A 92 9.35 16.12 -15.59
CA SER A 92 8.22 16.96 -15.15
C SER A 92 8.30 17.41 -13.68
N TYR A 93 8.79 16.56 -12.77
CA TYR A 93 9.07 16.95 -11.39
C TYR A 93 10.23 17.94 -11.32
N GLN A 94 11.30 17.66 -12.08
CA GLN A 94 12.49 18.52 -12.14
C GLN A 94 12.17 19.91 -12.69
N SER A 95 11.32 19.99 -13.71
CA SER A 95 10.86 21.25 -14.29
C SER A 95 10.08 22.09 -13.28
N ARG A 96 9.19 21.45 -12.49
CA ARG A 96 8.38 22.13 -11.47
C ARG A 96 9.20 22.82 -10.38
N PHE A 97 10.30 22.20 -9.93
CA PHE A 97 11.07 22.71 -8.78
C PHE A 97 12.43 23.30 -9.13
N PHE A 98 13.05 22.87 -10.23
CA PHE A 98 14.44 23.20 -10.56
C PHE A 98 14.58 23.88 -11.93
N LYS A 99 13.47 24.30 -12.57
CA LYS A 99 13.46 24.97 -13.88
C LYS A 99 14.16 24.18 -14.99
N ALA A 100 14.20 22.85 -14.85
CA ALA A 100 14.70 21.96 -15.90
C ALA A 100 13.69 21.84 -17.05
N THR A 101 14.13 21.26 -18.17
CA THR A 101 13.21 20.82 -19.23
C THR A 101 12.32 19.68 -18.72
N ASP A 102 11.06 19.68 -19.12
CA ASP A 102 10.14 18.55 -18.90
C ASP A 102 10.03 17.63 -20.10
N ILE A 103 10.81 17.85 -21.17
CA ILE A 103 10.76 17.06 -22.41
C ILE A 103 11.59 15.79 -22.24
N CYS A 104 11.01 14.66 -22.63
CA CYS A 104 11.69 13.37 -22.66
C CYS A 104 12.86 13.41 -23.64
N SER A 105 14.00 12.84 -23.25
CA SER A 105 15.11 12.64 -24.16
C SER A 105 14.86 11.56 -25.23
N CYS A 106 13.65 11.00 -25.27
CA CYS A 106 13.18 10.03 -26.26
C CYS A 106 12.35 10.66 -27.39
N GLY A 107 11.97 11.94 -27.27
CA GLY A 107 11.13 12.62 -28.25
C GLY A 107 10.47 13.87 -27.65
N PRO A 108 9.68 14.62 -28.43
CA PRO A 108 9.15 15.92 -28.02
C PRO A 108 8.07 15.86 -26.94
N MET A 109 7.71 14.67 -26.45
CA MET A 109 6.70 14.50 -25.42
C MET A 109 7.25 14.88 -24.04
N LYS A 110 6.37 15.42 -23.20
CA LYS A 110 6.65 15.61 -21.78
C LYS A 110 6.97 14.27 -21.10
N GLU A 111 8.04 14.24 -20.32
CA GLU A 111 8.38 13.11 -19.46
C GLU A 111 7.68 13.25 -18.11
N ASP A 112 6.53 12.62 -18.04
CA ASP A 112 5.80 12.37 -16.80
C ASP A 112 5.73 10.86 -16.50
N ARG A 113 5.10 10.54 -15.38
CA ARG A 113 4.90 9.16 -14.94
C ARG A 113 4.20 8.32 -16.01
N HIS A 114 3.15 8.86 -16.62
CA HIS A 114 2.38 8.15 -17.63
C HIS A 114 3.23 7.86 -18.87
N HIS A 115 3.99 8.86 -19.33
CA HIS A 115 4.92 8.70 -20.42
C HIS A 115 5.94 7.59 -20.13
N ILE A 116 6.62 7.61 -18.98
CA ILE A 116 7.60 6.58 -18.62
C ILE A 116 6.96 5.18 -18.58
N ILE A 117 5.83 5.05 -17.88
CA ILE A 117 5.21 3.75 -17.60
C ILE A 117 4.52 3.14 -18.82
N PHE A 118 3.94 3.94 -19.72
CA PHE A 118 3.08 3.42 -20.79
C PHE A 118 3.55 3.75 -22.22
N VAL A 119 4.33 4.81 -22.44
CA VAL A 119 4.62 5.32 -23.79
C VAL A 119 6.10 5.21 -24.15
N CYS A 120 6.99 5.71 -23.30
CA CYS A 120 8.40 5.93 -23.57
C CYS A 120 9.12 4.68 -24.11
N ASN A 121 9.74 4.82 -25.28
CA ASN A 121 10.45 3.72 -25.94
C ASN A 121 11.72 3.31 -25.18
N LYS A 122 12.33 4.21 -24.39
CA LYS A 122 13.52 3.92 -23.57
C LYS A 122 13.27 2.90 -22.48
N TRP A 123 12.03 2.82 -22.01
CA TRP A 123 11.64 1.97 -20.89
C TRP A 123 10.89 0.71 -21.35
N ASN A 124 10.86 0.41 -22.65
CA ASN A 124 10.06 -0.68 -23.20
C ASN A 124 10.49 -2.06 -22.68
N ASP A 125 11.80 -2.30 -22.58
CA ASP A 125 12.37 -3.58 -22.10
C ASP A 125 12.04 -3.84 -20.62
N ILE A 126 12.05 -2.78 -19.81
CA ILE A 126 11.72 -2.83 -18.39
C ILE A 126 10.20 -2.96 -18.21
N ARG A 127 9.41 -2.33 -19.09
CA ARG A 127 7.95 -2.34 -19.02
C ARG A 127 7.38 -3.74 -19.06
N GLY A 128 7.83 -4.57 -20.01
CA GLY A 128 7.39 -5.96 -20.11
C GLY A 128 7.70 -6.81 -18.87
N THR A 129 8.73 -6.44 -18.11
CA THR A 129 9.18 -7.19 -16.93
C THR A 129 8.41 -6.79 -15.67
N TYR A 130 8.13 -5.50 -15.48
CA TYR A 130 7.62 -4.98 -14.20
C TYR A 130 6.17 -4.48 -14.25
N PHE A 131 5.66 -4.15 -15.43
CA PHE A 131 4.31 -3.64 -15.62
C PHE A 131 3.49 -4.65 -16.46
N PRO A 132 2.57 -5.43 -15.85
CA PRO A 132 1.69 -6.37 -16.55
C PRO A 132 1.07 -5.89 -17.87
N SER A 133 0.93 -6.79 -18.84
CA SER A 133 0.35 -6.51 -20.17
C SER A 133 -1.03 -5.87 -20.17
N ARG A 134 -1.83 -6.01 -19.08
CA ARG A 134 -3.15 -5.35 -18.94
C ARG A 134 -3.08 -3.81 -18.96
N TYR A 135 -1.89 -3.26 -18.76
CA TYR A 135 -1.62 -1.82 -18.80
C TYR A 135 -1.56 -1.24 -20.21
N LYS A 136 -1.41 -2.09 -21.24
CA LYS A 136 -1.46 -1.64 -22.64
C LYS A 136 -2.85 -1.13 -23.04
N THR A 137 -3.91 -1.49 -22.32
CA THR A 137 -5.31 -1.13 -22.65
C THR A 137 -5.78 0.22 -22.12
N LEU A 138 -4.99 0.91 -21.29
CA LEU A 138 -5.32 2.26 -20.78
C LEU A 138 -4.97 3.39 -21.76
N THR A 139 -4.29 3.08 -22.87
CA THR A 139 -3.80 4.06 -23.86
C THR A 139 -4.73 4.31 -25.05
N LEU A 140 -5.99 3.85 -25.00
CA LEU A 140 -6.96 4.02 -26.10
C LEU A 140 -8.24 4.77 -25.69
N LYS A 141 -8.14 5.81 -24.84
CA LYS A 141 -9.21 6.79 -24.67
C LYS A 141 -8.70 8.19 -24.88
#